data_AF-A0A1B8XSI3-F1
#
_entry.id   AF-A0A1B8XSI3-F1
#
_cell.length_a   1.000
_cell.length_b   1.000
_cell.length_c   1.000
_cell.angle_alpha   90.00
_cell.angle_beta   90.00
_cell.angle_gamma   90.00
#
_symmetry.space_group_name_H-M   'P 1'
#
loop_
_entity.id
_entity.type
_entity.pdbx_description
1 polymer ?
#
loop_
_entity_poly.entity_id
_entity_poly.type
_entity_poly.pdbx_seq_one_letter_code
_entity_poly.pdbx_strand_id
1 'polypeptide(L)'
;ISHTEPECVKFYAHQYFVVGLVQPASVTVYDYYTPENRCTKFYHVNESSALYGKICQGDVCRCAEENCFLQKQIDSEVTASDRMNTACAPGVDYGMGHVIQNAQNLGFSR
;
A
#
# COMPACT_ATOMS: atom_id res chain seq x y z
N ILE A 1 -11.12 24.60 -19.58
CA ILE A 1 -10.17 24.78 -18.47
C ILE A 1 -9.90 26.27 -18.28
N SER A 2 -10.72 26.90 -17.45
CA SER A 2 -10.51 28.26 -16.97
C SER A 2 -9.22 28.35 -16.15
N HIS A 3 -8.54 29.49 -16.26
CA HIS A 3 -7.37 29.83 -15.44
C HIS A 3 -7.75 30.58 -14.15
N THR A 4 -9.04 30.94 -14.00
CA THR A 4 -9.55 31.71 -12.86
C THR A 4 -10.40 30.88 -11.92
N GLU A 5 -11.08 29.86 -12.44
CA GLU A 5 -12.03 29.05 -11.67
C GLU A 5 -11.83 27.55 -11.91
N PRO A 6 -12.01 26.71 -10.88
CA PRO A 6 -11.90 25.26 -11.04
C PRO A 6 -13.09 24.69 -11.81
N GLU A 7 -12.81 23.97 -12.89
CA GLU A 7 -13.82 23.16 -13.61
C GLU A 7 -13.87 21.75 -13.01
N CYS A 8 -15.06 21.32 -12.59
CA CYS A 8 -15.28 20.03 -11.93
C CYS A 8 -16.12 19.08 -12.80
N VAL A 9 -15.65 17.84 -12.97
CA VAL A 9 -16.40 16.76 -13.63
C VAL A 9 -16.54 15.59 -12.67
N LYS A 10 -17.74 14.99 -12.59
CA LYS A 10 -18.03 13.85 -11.72
C LYS A 10 -18.81 12.80 -12.50
N PHE A 11 -18.49 11.53 -12.29
CA PHE A 11 -19.17 10.39 -12.88
C PHE A 11 -19.15 9.21 -11.92
N TYR A 12 -20.07 8.27 -12.12
CA TYR A 12 -20.09 7.02 -11.37
C TYR A 12 -19.28 5.95 -12.09
N ALA A 13 -18.42 5.25 -11.34
CA ALA A 13 -17.69 4.08 -11.82
C ALA A 13 -18.29 2.83 -11.17
N HIS A 14 -18.73 1.87 -11.99
CA HIS A 14 -19.28 0.61 -11.50
C HIS A 14 -18.23 -0.50 -11.59
N GLN A 15 -18.03 -1.21 -10.48
CA GLN A 15 -17.16 -2.38 -10.45
C GLN A 15 -17.87 -3.57 -11.12
N TYR A 16 -17.39 -3.97 -12.30
CA TYR A 16 -17.94 -5.13 -13.02
C TYR A 16 -17.32 -6.46 -12.55
N PHE A 17 -16.05 -6.44 -12.14
CA PHE A 17 -15.34 -7.62 -11.65
C PHE A 17 -14.81 -7.38 -10.23
N VAL A 18 -15.07 -8.35 -9.35
CA VAL A 18 -14.54 -8.35 -7.99
C VAL A 18 -13.13 -8.95 -7.99
N VAL A 19 -12.18 -8.20 -7.46
CA VAL A 19 -10.77 -8.60 -7.31
C VAL A 19 -10.34 -8.41 -5.86
N GLY A 20 -9.31 -9.13 -5.41
CA GLY A 20 -8.86 -9.06 -4.02
C GLY A 20 -8.18 -7.73 -3.64
N LEU A 21 -7.38 -7.17 -4.55
CA LEU A 21 -6.69 -5.89 -4.38
C LEU A 21 -6.99 -5.00 -5.58
N VAL A 22 -7.61 -3.83 -5.32
CA VAL A 22 -7.93 -2.85 -6.36
C VAL A 22 -6.73 -1.93 -6.52
N GLN A 23 -6.19 -1.81 -7.74
CA GLN A 23 -5.10 -0.87 -7.99
C GLN A 23 -5.62 0.57 -8.03
N PRO A 24 -4.84 1.56 -7.54
CA PRO A 24 -5.18 2.96 -7.69
C PRO A 24 -5.28 3.35 -9.16
N ALA A 25 -6.26 4.17 -9.48
CA ALA A 25 -6.46 4.68 -10.82
C ALA A 25 -5.88 6.08 -10.95
N SER A 26 -5.38 6.43 -12.14
CA SER A 26 -4.74 7.71 -12.41
C SER A 26 -5.62 8.59 -13.29
N VAL A 27 -5.72 9.88 -12.95
CA VAL A 27 -6.27 10.94 -13.81
C VAL A 27 -5.12 11.81 -14.25
N THR A 28 -4.94 11.98 -15.56
CA THR A 28 -3.90 12.85 -16.13
C THR A 28 -4.55 13.95 -16.95
N VAL A 29 -4.16 15.19 -16.66
CA VAL A 29 -4.58 16.39 -17.40
C VAL A 29 -3.35 16.98 -18.07
N TYR A 30 -3.45 17.33 -19.35
CA TYR A 30 -2.39 17.96 -20.11
C TYR A 30 -3.00 18.89 -21.17
N ASP A 31 -2.24 19.90 -21.57
CA ASP A 31 -2.58 20.73 -22.72
C ASP A 31 -2.06 20.06 -23.99
N TYR A 32 -2.89 20.08 -25.04
CA TYR A 32 -2.55 19.53 -26.36
C TYR A 32 -1.27 20.16 -26.94
N TYR A 33 -1.06 21.46 -26.72
CA TYR A 33 0.11 22.16 -27.26
C TYR A 33 1.38 22.00 -26.40
N THR A 34 1.24 21.61 -25.13
CA THR A 34 2.36 21.38 -24.20
C THR A 34 2.21 20.06 -23.45
N PRO A 35 2.30 18.90 -24.14
CA PRO A 35 2.07 17.58 -23.54
C PRO A 35 3.12 17.17 -22.48
N GLU A 36 4.25 17.87 -22.44
CA GLU A 36 5.27 17.74 -21.39
C GLU A 36 4.74 18.24 -20.03
N ASN A 37 3.86 19.25 -20.06
CA ASN A 37 3.19 19.81 -18.89
C ASN A 37 1.94 18.97 -18.56
N ARG A 38 2.17 17.75 -18.09
CA ARG A 38 1.10 16.87 -17.60
C ARG A 38 1.04 16.84 -16.08
N CYS A 39 -0.17 16.86 -15.55
CA CYS A 39 -0.43 16.67 -14.12
C CYS A 39 -1.19 15.36 -13.93
N THR A 40 -0.59 14.42 -13.19
CA THR A 40 -1.21 13.13 -12.87
C THR A 40 -1.54 13.06 -11.38
N LYS A 41 -2.76 12.67 -11.06
CA LYS A 41 -3.22 12.36 -9.70
C LYS A 41 -3.73 10.93 -9.66
N PHE A 42 -3.47 10.24 -8.54
CA PHE A 42 -4.02 8.92 -8.29
C PHE A 42 -5.23 9.03 -7.36
N TYR A 43 -6.17 8.11 -7.49
CA TYR A 43 -7.27 7.93 -6.58
C TYR A 43 -7.44 6.45 -6.26
N HIS A 44 -7.82 6.15 -5.03
CA HIS A 44 -8.03 4.80 -4.53
C HIS A 44 -9.30 4.80 -3.68
N VAL A 45 -9.99 3.65 -3.62
CA VAL A 45 -11.30 3.53 -2.92
C VAL A 45 -11.14 3.71 -1.41
N ASN A 46 -9.99 3.32 -0.86
CA ASN A 46 -9.67 3.52 0.56
C ASN A 46 -8.93 4.85 0.76
N GLU A 47 -9.41 5.67 1.69
CA GLU A 47 -8.97 7.07 1.92
C GLU A 47 -7.54 7.23 2.45
N SER A 48 -6.89 6.16 2.91
CA SER A 48 -5.61 6.25 3.64
C SER A 48 -4.40 6.55 2.75
N SER A 49 -4.43 6.20 1.47
CA SER A 49 -3.43 6.62 0.48
C SER A 49 -3.92 6.33 -0.93
N ALA A 50 -3.87 7.34 -1.80
CA ALA A 50 -4.09 7.16 -3.23
C ALA A 50 -2.91 6.45 -3.93
N LEU A 51 -1.80 6.28 -3.21
CA LEU A 51 -0.58 5.64 -3.69
C LEU A 51 -0.35 4.33 -2.92
N TYR A 52 0.39 3.43 -3.56
CA TYR A 52 0.88 2.19 -2.99
C TYR A 52 1.56 2.42 -1.64
N GLY A 53 1.35 1.49 -0.69
CA GLY A 53 2.02 1.52 0.60
C GLY A 53 3.53 1.40 0.42
N LYS A 54 4.30 2.43 0.81
CA LYS A 54 5.75 2.41 0.75
C LYS A 54 6.37 2.95 2.05
N ILE A 55 7.49 2.35 2.44
CA ILE A 55 8.32 2.82 3.55
C ILE A 55 9.59 3.38 2.93
N CYS A 56 9.86 4.67 3.16
CA CYS A 56 11.01 5.36 2.60
C CYS A 56 11.95 5.82 3.71
N GLN A 57 13.24 5.67 3.46
CA GLN A 57 14.32 6.26 4.25
C GLN A 57 15.19 7.08 3.30
N GLY A 58 15.00 8.40 3.28
CA GLY A 58 15.58 9.27 2.24
C GLY A 58 15.04 8.89 0.86
N ASP A 59 15.93 8.66 -0.09
CA ASP A 59 15.59 8.29 -1.47
C ASP A 59 15.37 6.78 -1.68
N VAL A 60 15.60 5.96 -0.64
CA VAL A 60 15.42 4.51 -0.71
C VAL A 60 14.03 4.15 -0.19
N CYS A 61 13.18 3.65 -1.07
CA CYS A 61 11.83 3.19 -0.73
C CYS A 61 11.70 1.67 -0.89
N ARG A 62 10.97 1.03 0.03
CA ARG A 62 10.53 -0.36 -0.06
C ARG A 62 9.01 -0.44 -0.14
N CYS A 63 8.54 -1.36 -0.97
CA CYS A 63 7.11 -1.67 -1.12
C CYS A 63 6.59 -2.33 0.16
N ALA A 64 5.41 -1.92 0.61
CA ALA A 64 4.71 -2.44 1.79
C ALA A 64 3.27 -2.85 1.46
N GLU A 65 3.03 -3.31 0.22
CA GLU A 65 1.70 -3.74 -0.28
C GLU A 65 1.39 -5.22 -0.07
N GLU A 66 2.33 -5.96 0.50
CA GLU A 66 2.12 -7.36 0.82
C GLU A 66 1.10 -7.53 1.95
N ASN A 67 0.59 -8.75 2.07
CA ASN A 67 -0.37 -9.07 3.13
C ASN A 67 0.27 -8.81 4.50
N CYS A 68 -0.40 -8.01 5.32
CA CYS A 68 -0.06 -7.93 6.74
C CYS A 68 -0.05 -9.34 7.31
N PHE A 69 1.04 -9.69 7.99
CA PHE A 69 1.06 -10.89 8.82
C PHE A 69 0.04 -10.67 9.93
N LEU A 70 -1.16 -11.22 9.74
CA LEU A 70 -2.00 -11.48 10.87
C LEU A 70 -1.22 -12.51 11.68
N GLN A 71 -0.91 -12.17 12.93
CA GLN A 71 -0.60 -13.16 13.95
C GLN A 71 -1.70 -14.19 13.77
N LYS A 72 -1.38 -15.35 13.16
CA LYS A 72 -2.38 -16.37 12.82
C LYS A 72 -3.28 -16.42 14.03
N GLN A 73 -4.59 -16.23 13.87
CA GLN A 73 -5.50 -16.75 14.88
C GLN A 73 -5.10 -18.22 14.96
N ILE A 74 -4.35 -18.56 16.01
CA ILE A 74 -3.80 -19.89 16.21
C ILE A 74 -5.02 -20.71 16.62
N ASP A 75 -5.87 -21.02 15.65
CA ASP A 75 -7.05 -21.87 15.83
C ASP A 75 -6.62 -23.33 16.05
N SER A 76 -5.37 -23.65 15.73
CA SER A 76 -4.74 -24.96 15.89
C SER A 76 -3.48 -24.88 16.73
N GLU A 77 -3.29 -25.82 17.65
CA GLU A 77 -2.09 -25.93 18.50
C GLU A 77 -0.80 -25.94 17.66
N VAL A 78 0.04 -24.91 17.79
CA VAL A 78 1.33 -24.85 17.10
C VAL A 78 2.31 -25.79 17.81
N THR A 79 2.68 -26.89 17.17
CA THR A 79 3.60 -27.86 17.75
C THR A 79 5.04 -27.34 17.77
N ALA A 80 5.87 -27.92 18.65
CA ALA A 80 7.30 -27.61 18.69
C ALA A 80 8.00 -27.90 17.35
N SER A 81 7.58 -28.97 16.66
CA SER A 81 8.11 -29.34 15.34
C SER A 81 7.76 -28.31 14.26
N ASP A 82 6.54 -27.76 14.26
CA ASP A 82 6.14 -26.73 13.29
C ASP A 82 6.94 -25.45 13.47
N ARG A 83 7.20 -25.05 14.72
CA ARG A 83 8.08 -23.91 15.04
C ARG A 83 9.48 -24.15 14.52
N MET A 84 10.04 -25.34 14.77
CA MET A 84 11.39 -25.68 14.34
C MET A 84 11.51 -25.68 12.80
N ASN A 85 10.57 -26.34 12.11
CA ASN A 85 10.59 -26.43 10.65
C ASN A 85 10.39 -25.07 9.98
N THR A 86 9.52 -24.21 10.53
CA THR A 86 9.27 -22.87 9.97
C THR A 86 10.43 -21.91 10.26
N ALA A 87 10.97 -21.92 11.49
CA ALA A 87 12.06 -21.03 11.87
C ALA A 87 13.40 -21.40 11.19
N CYS A 88 13.62 -22.67 10.85
CA CYS A 88 14.81 -23.14 10.15
C CYS A 88 14.63 -23.22 8.62
N ALA A 89 13.52 -22.72 8.08
CA ALA A 89 13.28 -22.73 6.64
C ALA A 89 14.25 -21.81 5.88
N PRO A 90 14.62 -22.15 4.63
CA PRO A 90 15.45 -21.27 3.81
C PRO A 90 14.72 -19.94 3.56
N GLY A 91 15.40 -18.82 3.79
CA GLY A 91 14.83 -17.47 3.72
C GLY A 91 14.46 -16.85 5.08
N VAL A 92 14.62 -17.60 6.19
CA VAL A 92 14.55 -17.04 7.54
C VAL A 92 15.96 -16.77 8.07
N ASP A 93 16.27 -15.50 8.35
CA ASP A 93 17.61 -15.09 8.80
C ASP A 93 17.78 -15.12 10.33
N TYR A 94 16.71 -14.80 11.08
CA TYR A 94 16.78 -14.65 12.55
C TYR A 94 15.49 -15.06 13.25
N GLY A 95 15.62 -15.59 14.47
CA GLY A 95 14.53 -15.85 15.40
C GLY A 95 14.81 -15.16 16.74
N MET A 96 13.92 -14.27 17.18
CA MET A 96 14.08 -13.50 18.42
C MET A 96 12.77 -13.40 19.21
N GLY A 97 12.88 -13.49 20.54
CA GLY A 97 11.79 -13.18 21.45
C GLY A 97 11.83 -11.70 21.84
N HIS A 98 10.78 -10.95 21.56
CA HIS A 98 10.70 -9.51 21.85
C HIS A 98 9.49 -9.18 22.73
N VAL A 99 9.67 -8.16 23.57
CA VAL A 99 8.58 -7.50 24.33
C VAL A 99 8.44 -6.10 23.79
N ILE A 100 7.24 -5.73 23.35
CA ILE A 100 6.94 -4.40 22.81
C ILE A 100 6.87 -3.41 23.97
N GLN A 101 7.73 -2.39 23.97
CA GLN A 101 7.78 -1.37 25.04
C GLN A 101 7.03 -0.08 24.68
N ASN A 102 7.10 0.34 23.42
CA ASN A 102 6.44 1.54 22.92
C ASN A 102 6.03 1.35 21.45
N ALA A 103 4.92 1.97 21.05
CA ALA A 103 4.45 1.99 19.68
C ALA A 103 4.17 3.45 19.28
N GLN A 104 4.74 3.87 18.15
CA GLN A 104 4.58 5.21 17.59
C GLN A 104 4.05 5.13 16.16
N ASN A 105 3.17 6.06 15.80
CA ASN A 105 2.63 6.15 14.45
C ASN A 105 3.34 7.29 13.69
N LEU A 106 4.15 6.93 12.70
CA LEU A 106 4.88 7.88 11.84
C LEU A 106 4.21 8.06 10.48
N GLY A 107 3.14 7.32 10.19
CA GLY A 107 2.49 7.30 8.87
C GLY A 107 3.36 6.69 7.77
N PHE A 108 2.75 6.46 6.59
CA PHE A 108 3.48 6.02 5.40
C PHE A 108 4.05 7.22 4.64
N SER A 109 5.25 7.06 4.06
CA SER A 109 5.88 8.12 3.26
C SER A 109 5.14 8.32 1.93
N ARG A 110 4.84 9.57 1.58
CA ARG A 110 4.20 9.95 0.31
C ARG A 110 5.15 9.88 -0.87
#